data_AF-A0A9X5XAL3-F1
#
_entry.id   AF-A0A9X5XAL3-F1
#
_cell.length_a   1.000
_cell.length_b   1.000
_cell.length_c   1.000
_cell.angle_alpha   90.00
_cell.angle_beta   90.00
_cell.angle_gamma   90.00
#
_symmetry.space_group_name_H-M   'P 1'
#
loop_
_entity.id
_entity.type
_entity.pdbx_description
1 polymer ?
#
loop_
_entity_poly.entity_id
_entity_poly.type
_entity_poly.pdbx_seq_one_letter_code
_entity_poly.pdbx_strand_id
1 'polypeptide(L)'
;PSGAAVVTVLRRVADQWIGAHTDPGDNGWANATFFSGLLALQRLTGSPRYLAYARNWAEKHAYGLNGGVTTRHADNHNAGQAYLDLYEIEPEESKISAIEESLHRMVYTDQPDKNDDWWWDDALHMAMPPFARIGVLRGDPRYWQKLYALYDHTKRLEGGPG
;
A
#
# COMPACT_ATOMS: atom_id res chain seq x y z
N PRO A 1 23.48 -5.90 -17.52
CA PRO A 1 23.47 -4.45 -17.19
C PRO A 1 24.06 -4.18 -15.79
N SER A 2 24.73 -3.04 -15.59
CA SER A 2 25.20 -2.64 -14.25
C SER A 2 24.06 -2.04 -13.42
N GLY A 3 24.19 -2.06 -12.08
CA GLY A 3 23.18 -1.44 -11.19
C GLY A 3 22.97 0.05 -11.48
N ALA A 4 24.05 0.78 -11.79
CA ALA A 4 23.97 2.19 -12.18
C ALA A 4 23.15 2.40 -13.47
N ALA A 5 23.33 1.54 -14.48
CA ALA A 5 22.57 1.62 -15.73
C ALA A 5 21.07 1.37 -15.50
N VAL A 6 20.73 0.42 -14.61
CA VAL A 6 19.34 0.17 -14.22
C VAL A 6 18.74 1.39 -13.53
N VAL A 7 19.43 1.99 -12.56
CA VAL A 7 18.98 3.20 -11.85
C VAL A 7 18.77 4.37 -12.82
N THR A 8 19.63 4.55 -13.82
CA THR A 8 19.46 5.58 -14.84
C THR A 8 18.14 5.40 -15.61
N VAL A 9 17.78 4.17 -15.98
CA VAL A 9 16.52 3.90 -16.67
C VAL A 9 15.33 4.14 -15.75
N LEU A 10 15.38 3.67 -14.49
CA LEU A 10 14.31 3.88 -13.52
C LEU A 10 14.04 5.38 -13.29
N ARG A 11 15.10 6.17 -13.10
CA ARG A 11 15.00 7.63 -12.96
C ARG A 11 14.36 8.27 -14.18
N ARG A 12 14.79 7.89 -15.39
CA ARG A 12 14.23 8.44 -16.63
C ARG A 12 12.72 8.19 -16.75
N VAL A 13 12.26 6.98 -16.42
CA VAL A 13 10.83 6.64 -16.47
C VAL A 13 10.05 7.42 -15.41
N ALA A 14 10.55 7.47 -14.17
CA ALA A 14 9.90 8.22 -13.09
C ALA A 14 9.84 9.73 -13.38
N ASP A 15 10.94 10.31 -13.87
CA ASP A 15 11.02 11.74 -14.19
C ASP A 15 10.07 12.10 -15.34
N GLN A 16 9.98 11.25 -16.36
CA GLN A 16 9.03 11.43 -17.46
C GLN A 16 7.59 11.40 -16.96
N TRP A 17 7.24 10.44 -16.10
CA TRP A 17 5.89 10.33 -15.55
C TRP A 17 5.53 11.54 -14.70
N ILE A 18 6.40 11.91 -13.74
CA ILE A 18 6.19 13.07 -12.87
C ILE A 18 6.09 14.37 -13.68
N GLY A 19 6.90 14.51 -14.73
CA GLY A 19 6.86 15.69 -15.61
C GLY A 19 5.55 15.81 -16.39
N ALA A 20 4.92 14.69 -16.76
CA ALA A 20 3.63 14.66 -17.46
C ALA A 20 2.41 14.77 -16.52
N HIS A 21 2.57 14.49 -15.22
CA HIS A 21 1.49 14.45 -14.23
C HIS A 21 1.82 15.36 -13.04
N THR A 22 1.72 16.69 -13.23
CA THR A 22 1.97 17.65 -12.13
C THR A 22 0.91 17.58 -11.04
N ASP A 23 -0.33 17.19 -11.38
CA ASP A 23 -1.31 16.68 -10.43
C ASP A 23 -1.08 15.16 -10.24
N PRO A 24 -0.76 14.69 -9.03
CA PRO A 24 -0.50 13.28 -8.77
C PRO A 24 -1.75 12.37 -8.78
N GLY A 25 -2.95 12.92 -8.99
CA GLY A 25 -4.17 12.12 -9.20
C GLY A 25 -4.90 11.69 -7.91
N ASP A 26 -5.69 10.63 -8.01
CA ASP A 26 -6.46 10.02 -6.92
C ASP A 26 -5.62 9.05 -6.06
N ASN A 27 -6.18 8.56 -4.96
CA ASN A 27 -5.59 7.52 -4.13
C ASN A 27 -6.10 6.10 -4.46
N GLY A 28 -6.61 5.88 -5.67
CA GLY A 28 -7.02 4.58 -6.17
C GLY A 28 -5.82 3.66 -6.41
N TRP A 29 -6.09 2.36 -6.56
CA TRP A 29 -5.05 1.33 -6.61
C TRP A 29 -4.02 1.56 -7.71
N ALA A 30 -4.42 2.02 -8.90
CA ALA A 30 -3.50 2.22 -10.02
C ALA A 30 -2.43 3.28 -9.70
N ASN A 31 -2.84 4.41 -9.13
CA ASN A 31 -1.91 5.47 -8.70
C ASN A 31 -1.10 5.02 -7.48
N ALA A 32 -1.72 4.36 -6.51
CA ALA A 32 -1.03 3.85 -5.32
C ALA A 32 0.09 2.85 -5.66
N THR A 33 -0.10 2.00 -6.68
CA THR A 33 0.95 1.09 -7.17
C THR A 33 2.14 1.87 -7.75
N PHE A 34 1.89 2.94 -8.51
CA PHE A 34 2.96 3.82 -8.98
C PHE A 34 3.73 4.44 -7.81
N PHE A 35 3.04 4.94 -6.76
CA PHE A 35 3.70 5.54 -5.61
C PHE A 35 4.53 4.55 -4.80
N SER A 36 4.09 3.30 -4.67
CA SER A 36 4.90 2.23 -4.05
C SER A 36 6.21 2.02 -4.81
N GLY A 37 6.16 1.99 -6.15
CA GLY A 37 7.36 1.93 -7.00
C GLY A 37 8.25 3.17 -6.90
N LEU A 38 7.65 4.36 -6.84
CA LEU A 38 8.36 5.62 -6.71
C LEU A 38 9.10 5.72 -5.36
N LEU A 39 8.47 5.27 -4.27
CA LEU A 39 9.07 5.24 -2.94
C LEU A 39 10.18 4.19 -2.83
N ALA A 40 10.05 3.04 -3.51
CA ALA A 40 11.16 2.11 -3.66
C ALA A 40 12.37 2.74 -4.39
N LEU A 41 12.10 3.51 -5.47
CA LEU A 41 13.15 4.25 -6.17
C LEU A 41 13.75 5.37 -5.31
N GLN A 42 12.94 6.02 -4.47
CA GLN A 42 13.40 7.00 -3.49
C GLN A 42 14.37 6.35 -2.50
N ARG A 43 14.04 5.19 -1.92
CA ARG A 43 14.92 4.46 -0.99
C ARG A 43 16.25 4.09 -1.65
N LEU A 44 16.22 3.69 -2.92
CA LEU A 44 17.42 3.33 -3.68
C LEU A 44 18.32 4.54 -4.01
N THR A 45 17.74 5.73 -4.17
CA THR A 45 18.45 6.87 -4.77
C THR A 45 18.61 8.08 -3.84
N GLY A 46 17.91 8.11 -2.71
CA GLY A 46 17.83 9.27 -1.81
C GLY A 46 17.21 10.52 -2.43
N SER A 47 16.50 10.40 -3.57
CA SER A 47 16.04 11.55 -4.33
C SER A 47 14.96 12.35 -3.58
N PRO A 48 15.21 13.61 -3.19
CA PRO A 48 14.22 14.45 -2.50
C PRO A 48 13.03 14.78 -3.40
N ARG A 49 13.21 14.79 -4.74
CA ARG A 49 12.13 15.03 -5.71
C ARG A 49 11.07 13.93 -5.64
N TYR A 50 11.49 12.67 -5.53
CA TYR A 50 10.58 11.52 -5.47
C TYR A 50 9.83 11.48 -4.15
N LEU A 51 10.53 11.78 -3.04
CA LEU A 51 9.90 11.93 -1.74
C LEU A 51 8.86 13.05 -1.72
N ALA A 52 9.21 14.24 -2.23
CA ALA A 52 8.29 15.37 -2.26
C ALA A 52 7.04 15.08 -3.10
N TYR A 53 7.19 14.44 -4.26
CA TYR A 53 6.05 14.10 -5.11
C TYR A 53 5.11 13.07 -4.45
N ALA A 54 5.67 12.03 -3.81
CA ALA A 54 4.89 11.04 -3.05
C ALA A 54 4.22 11.65 -1.81
N ARG A 55 4.92 12.52 -1.09
CA ARG A 55 4.38 13.24 0.07
C ARG A 55 3.20 14.14 -0.33
N ASN A 56 3.37 14.95 -1.38
CA ASN A 56 2.31 15.83 -1.86
C ASN A 56 1.05 15.05 -2.24
N TRP A 57 1.20 13.89 -2.86
CA TRP A 57 0.07 13.00 -3.14
C TRP A 57 -0.60 12.48 -1.87
N ALA A 58 0.17 12.00 -0.89
CA ALA A 58 -0.38 11.49 0.35
C ALA A 58 -1.09 12.58 1.17
N GLU A 59 -0.49 13.78 1.26
CA GLU A 59 -1.07 14.95 1.94
C GLU A 59 -2.34 15.47 1.25
N LYS A 60 -2.39 15.48 -0.09
CA LYS A 60 -3.60 15.81 -0.86
C LYS A 60 -4.80 14.96 -0.45
N HIS A 61 -4.55 13.70 -0.11
CA HIS A 61 -5.56 12.74 0.33
C HIS A 61 -5.65 12.61 1.86
N ALA A 62 -4.95 13.48 2.60
CA ALA A 62 -4.87 13.47 4.06
C ALA A 62 -4.48 12.11 4.65
N TYR A 63 -3.65 11.33 3.93
CA TYR A 63 -3.30 9.95 4.29
C TYR A 63 -4.52 9.02 4.47
N GLY A 64 -5.66 9.39 3.88
CA GLY A 64 -6.91 8.65 3.94
C GLY A 64 -7.01 7.55 2.88
N LEU A 65 -7.86 6.56 3.14
CA LEU A 65 -8.18 5.50 2.19
C LEU A 65 -9.40 5.87 1.35
N ASN A 66 -9.44 5.39 0.11
CA ASN A 66 -10.69 5.39 -0.65
C ASN A 66 -11.73 4.52 0.10
N GLY A 67 -12.99 4.97 0.18
CA GLY A 67 -14.01 4.31 1.01
C GLY A 67 -13.83 4.45 2.53
N GLY A 68 -12.82 5.21 3.00
CA GLY A 68 -12.58 5.50 4.41
C GLY A 68 -12.13 4.27 5.21
N VAL A 69 -12.00 4.44 6.53
CA VAL A 69 -11.47 3.39 7.42
C VAL A 69 -12.36 2.15 7.50
N THR A 70 -13.63 2.25 7.10
CA THR A 70 -14.56 1.12 7.08
C THR A 70 -14.38 0.21 5.87
N THR A 71 -13.53 0.57 4.90
CA THR A 71 -13.30 -0.25 3.71
C THR A 71 -12.70 -1.61 4.08
N ARG A 72 -13.15 -2.65 3.36
CA ARG A 72 -12.54 -3.98 3.33
C ARG A 72 -12.01 -4.36 1.94
N HIS A 73 -12.27 -3.50 0.94
CA HIS A 73 -11.89 -3.75 -0.44
C HIS A 73 -10.39 -3.57 -0.63
N ALA A 74 -9.72 -4.56 -1.22
CA ALA A 74 -8.26 -4.58 -1.29
C ALA A 74 -7.68 -3.36 -2.05
N ASP A 75 -8.28 -2.95 -3.18
CA ASP A 75 -7.85 -1.77 -3.94
C ASP A 75 -7.75 -0.49 -3.08
N ASN A 76 -8.65 -0.36 -2.11
CA ASN A 76 -8.70 0.80 -1.23
C ASN A 76 -7.60 0.78 -0.17
N HIS A 77 -7.02 -0.39 0.15
CA HIS A 77 -5.88 -0.52 1.04
C HIS A 77 -4.55 -0.24 0.36
N ASN A 78 -4.49 -0.25 -0.98
CA ASN A 78 -3.23 -0.15 -1.70
C ASN A 78 -2.47 1.16 -1.39
N ALA A 79 -3.19 2.28 -1.25
CA ALA A 79 -2.60 3.56 -0.87
C ALA A 79 -1.89 3.52 0.50
N GLY A 80 -2.38 2.66 1.41
CA GLY A 80 -1.79 2.41 2.72
C GLY A 80 -0.34 1.91 2.64
N GLN A 81 0.06 1.23 1.56
CA GLN A 81 1.46 0.81 1.38
C GLN A 81 2.41 1.99 1.23
N ALA A 82 2.03 2.96 0.39
CA ALA A 82 2.80 4.19 0.21
C ALA A 82 2.82 5.04 1.49
N TYR A 83 1.72 5.02 2.27
CA TYR A 83 1.68 5.73 3.55
C TYR A 83 2.60 5.10 4.61
N LEU A 84 2.63 3.77 4.68
CA LEU A 84 3.58 3.04 5.52
C LEU A 84 5.04 3.29 5.09
N ASP A 85 5.30 3.39 3.79
CA ASP A 85 6.62 3.76 3.27
C ASP A 85 7.03 5.18 3.68
N LEU A 86 6.11 6.15 3.57
CA LEU A 86 6.36 7.52 4.03
C LEU A 86 6.56 7.60 5.55
N TYR A 87 5.83 6.80 6.34
CA TYR A 87 6.04 6.69 7.78
C TYR A 87 7.41 6.14 8.13
N GLU A 88 7.91 5.13 7.40
CA GLU A 88 9.24 4.58 7.64
C GLU A 88 10.35 5.60 7.36
N ILE A 89 10.17 6.45 6.34
CA ILE A 89 11.14 7.50 5.98
C ILE A 89 11.03 8.70 6.95
N GLU A 90 9.82 9.12 7.30
CA GLU A 90 9.51 10.27 8.14
C GLU A 90 8.40 9.92 9.15
N PRO A 91 8.73 9.37 10.33
CA PRO A 91 7.74 8.85 11.27
C PRO A 91 6.78 9.90 11.80
N GLU A 92 5.48 9.68 11.55
CA GLU A 92 4.38 10.46 12.09
C GLU A 92 3.11 9.60 12.10
N GLU A 93 2.53 9.34 13.28
CA GLU A 93 1.41 8.40 13.46
C GLU A 93 0.18 8.75 12.60
N SER A 94 -0.04 10.03 12.32
CA SER A 94 -1.13 10.50 11.45
C SER A 94 -1.10 9.84 10.07
N LYS A 95 0.09 9.54 9.53
CA LYS A 95 0.31 8.99 8.19
C LYS A 95 -0.26 7.59 8.04
N ILE A 96 -0.27 6.80 9.11
CA ILE A 96 -0.71 5.40 9.09
C ILE A 96 -2.03 5.18 9.80
N SER A 97 -2.58 6.20 10.46
CA SER A 97 -3.81 6.11 11.26
C SER A 97 -4.99 5.49 10.49
N ALA A 98 -5.22 5.91 9.25
CA ALA A 98 -6.35 5.43 8.45
C ALA A 98 -6.19 3.97 8.01
N ILE A 99 -4.99 3.58 7.55
CA ILE A 99 -4.72 2.19 7.16
C ILE A 99 -4.74 1.28 8.39
N GLU A 100 -4.15 1.72 9.50
CA GLU A 100 -4.13 0.96 10.73
C GLU A 100 -5.54 0.73 11.30
N GLU A 101 -6.37 1.78 11.36
CA GLU A 101 -7.76 1.64 11.81
C GLU A 101 -8.55 0.69 10.90
N SER A 102 -8.38 0.79 9.58
CA SER A 102 -9.08 -0.09 8.65
C SER A 102 -8.73 -1.57 8.85
N LEU A 103 -7.43 -1.87 8.99
CA LEU A 103 -6.98 -3.23 9.25
C LEU A 103 -7.40 -3.69 10.65
N HIS A 104 -7.29 -2.82 11.66
CA HIS A 104 -7.73 -3.11 13.03
C HIS A 104 -9.20 -3.51 13.06
N ARG A 105 -10.06 -2.80 12.33
CA ARG A 105 -11.49 -3.17 12.22
C ARG A 105 -11.67 -4.55 11.64
N MET A 106 -10.97 -4.89 10.55
CA MET A 106 -11.03 -6.23 9.94
C MET A 106 -10.51 -7.34 10.85
N VAL A 107 -9.56 -7.04 11.72
CA VAL A 107 -8.98 -8.02 12.66
C VAL A 107 -9.86 -8.19 13.91
N TYR A 108 -10.50 -7.13 14.39
CA TYR A 108 -11.08 -7.12 15.74
C TYR A 108 -12.58 -6.87 15.83
N THR A 109 -13.16 -6.00 15.00
CA THR A 109 -14.46 -5.39 15.33
C THR A 109 -15.52 -5.55 14.26
N ASP A 110 -15.13 -5.53 12.99
CA ASP A 110 -16.03 -5.66 11.85
C ASP A 110 -15.81 -7.01 11.20
N GLN A 111 -16.74 -7.94 11.43
CA GLN A 111 -16.74 -9.29 10.83
C GLN A 111 -15.34 -9.95 10.86
N PRO A 112 -14.73 -10.14 12.05
CA PRO A 112 -13.38 -10.66 12.16
C PRO A 112 -13.23 -12.07 11.57
N ASP A 113 -14.31 -12.86 11.59
CA ASP A 113 -14.33 -14.23 11.03
C ASP A 113 -14.55 -14.28 9.51
N LYS A 114 -14.91 -13.16 8.87
CA LYS A 114 -15.14 -13.08 7.42
C LYS A 114 -13.82 -13.02 6.66
N ASN A 115 -13.56 -13.96 5.74
CA ASN A 115 -12.30 -14.07 5.01
C ASN A 115 -12.42 -14.09 3.47
N ASP A 116 -13.62 -13.85 2.93
CA ASP A 116 -13.94 -13.82 1.50
C ASP A 116 -13.85 -12.42 0.87
N ASP A 117 -13.20 -11.45 1.54
CA ASP A 117 -13.05 -10.09 0.99
C ASP A 117 -12.12 -10.02 -0.23
N TRP A 118 -11.24 -11.02 -0.41
CA TRP A 118 -10.27 -11.10 -1.50
C TRP A 118 -10.60 -12.27 -2.41
N TRP A 119 -11.09 -11.97 -3.61
CA TRP A 119 -11.57 -12.95 -4.59
C TRP A 119 -10.83 -12.90 -5.94
N TRP A 120 -9.80 -12.05 -6.06
CA TRP A 120 -8.97 -11.92 -7.25
C TRP A 120 -7.48 -11.83 -6.86
N ASP A 121 -6.58 -12.22 -7.78
CA ASP A 121 -5.15 -12.34 -7.49
C ASP A 121 -4.49 -10.99 -7.14
N ASP A 122 -4.90 -9.91 -7.81
CA ASP A 122 -4.34 -8.58 -7.57
C ASP A 122 -4.59 -8.10 -6.12
N ALA A 123 -5.66 -8.57 -5.46
CA ALA A 123 -5.96 -8.25 -4.05
C ALA A 123 -4.79 -8.58 -3.13
N LEU A 124 -4.03 -9.62 -3.47
CA LEU A 124 -2.84 -10.03 -2.72
C LEU A 124 -1.79 -8.93 -2.72
N HIS A 125 -1.55 -8.29 -3.86
CA HIS A 125 -0.66 -7.13 -3.94
C HIS A 125 -1.22 -5.93 -3.18
N MET A 126 -2.51 -5.65 -3.33
CA MET A 126 -3.12 -4.42 -2.80
C MET A 126 -3.20 -4.38 -1.27
N ALA A 127 -3.48 -5.52 -0.62
CA ALA A 127 -3.86 -5.52 0.80
C ALA A 127 -3.03 -6.45 1.70
N MET A 128 -2.29 -7.43 1.19
CA MET A 128 -1.43 -8.26 2.07
C MET A 128 -0.31 -7.47 2.78
N PRO A 129 0.44 -6.60 2.08
CA PRO A 129 1.60 -5.93 2.70
C PRO A 129 1.23 -5.04 3.89
N PRO A 130 0.14 -4.25 3.87
CA PRO A 130 -0.30 -3.50 5.05
C PRO A 130 -0.51 -4.35 6.31
N PHE A 131 -1.18 -5.50 6.22
CA PHE A 131 -1.35 -6.41 7.38
C PHE A 131 -0.01 -6.89 7.92
N ALA A 132 0.89 -7.33 7.02
CA ALA A 132 2.20 -7.83 7.42
C ALA A 132 3.01 -6.76 8.17
N ARG A 133 3.03 -5.53 7.63
CA ARG A 133 3.80 -4.41 8.15
C ARG A 133 3.25 -3.87 9.47
N ILE A 134 1.93 -3.72 9.60
CA ILE A 134 1.30 -3.30 10.87
C ILE A 134 1.52 -4.37 11.95
N GLY A 135 1.41 -5.66 11.61
CA GLY A 135 1.71 -6.74 12.56
C GLY A 135 3.14 -6.67 13.12
N VAL A 136 4.13 -6.34 12.28
CA VAL A 136 5.51 -6.10 12.72
C VAL A 136 5.61 -4.84 13.58
N LEU A 137 5.03 -3.73 13.11
CA LEU A 137 5.11 -2.43 13.77
C LEU A 137 4.51 -2.45 15.18
N ARG A 138 3.42 -3.19 15.38
CA ARG A 138 2.70 -3.28 16.66
C ARG A 138 3.03 -4.53 17.46
N GLY A 139 3.82 -5.45 16.92
CA GLY A 139 4.17 -6.71 17.57
C GLY A 139 2.95 -7.62 17.83
N ASP A 140 1.95 -7.55 16.96
CA ASP A 140 0.66 -8.21 17.18
C ASP A 140 0.40 -9.31 16.13
N PRO A 141 0.47 -10.59 16.51
CA PRO A 141 0.38 -11.69 15.57
C PRO A 141 -1.01 -11.87 14.94
N ARG A 142 -2.04 -11.23 15.49
CA ARG A 142 -3.42 -11.36 14.99
C ARG A 142 -3.56 -10.73 13.59
N TYR A 143 -2.76 -9.71 13.26
CA TYR A 143 -2.70 -9.20 11.89
C TYR A 143 -2.17 -10.24 10.89
N TRP A 144 -1.18 -11.05 11.28
CA TRP A 144 -0.65 -12.13 10.43
C TRP A 144 -1.62 -13.32 10.34
N GLN A 145 -2.33 -13.62 11.42
CA GLN A 145 -3.39 -14.64 11.41
C GLN A 145 -4.51 -14.23 10.45
N LYS A 146 -4.96 -12.97 10.51
CA LYS A 146 -5.96 -12.43 9.60
C LYS A 146 -5.48 -12.43 8.14
N LEU A 147 -4.26 -11.96 7.91
CA LEU A 147 -3.60 -12.02 6.60
C LEU A 147 -3.58 -13.43 6.02
N TYR A 148 -3.17 -14.42 6.81
CA TYR A 148 -3.11 -15.81 6.38
C TYR A 148 -4.50 -16.37 6.10
N ALA A 149 -5.51 -16.07 6.93
CA ALA A 149 -6.87 -16.52 6.73
C ALA A 149 -7.49 -15.97 5.43
N LEU A 150 -7.28 -14.69 5.13
CA LEU A 150 -7.71 -14.07 3.87
C LEU A 150 -7.01 -14.71 2.67
N TYR A 151 -5.68 -14.85 2.71
CA TYR A 151 -4.91 -15.50 1.64
C TYR A 151 -5.34 -16.96 1.40
N ASP A 152 -5.51 -17.72 2.48
CA ASP A 152 -5.87 -19.13 2.41
C ASP A 152 -7.27 -19.33 1.80
N HIS A 153 -8.22 -18.47 2.16
CA HIS A 153 -9.54 -18.42 1.55
C HIS A 153 -9.44 -18.15 0.05
N THR A 154 -8.78 -17.06 -0.36
CA THR A 154 -8.60 -16.71 -1.78
C THR A 154 -8.00 -17.87 -2.58
N LYS A 155 -6.93 -18.46 -2.06
CA LYS A 155 -6.20 -19.56 -2.71
C LYS A 155 -7.06 -20.81 -2.90
N ARG A 156 -7.90 -21.16 -1.91
CA ARG A 156 -8.59 -22.44 -1.87
C ARG A 156 -10.01 -22.40 -2.43
N LEU A 157 -10.68 -21.26 -2.34
CA LEU A 157 -12.12 -21.15 -2.59
C LEU A 157 -12.46 -20.22 -3.76
N GLU A 158 -11.61 -19.24 -4.07
CA GLU A 158 -11.88 -18.24 -5.13
C GLU A 158 -11.17 -18.57 -6.45
N GLY A 159 -9.96 -19.16 -6.38
CA GLY A 159 -9.29 -19.74 -7.53
C GLY A 159 -9.96 -21.06 -7.94
N GLY A 160 -10.88 -21.01 -8.90
CA GLY A 160 -11.53 -22.19 -9.49
C GLY A 160 -10.54 -23.29 -9.92
N PRO A 161 -11.01 -24.50 -10.26
CA PRO A 161 -10.12 -25.61 -10.60
C PRO A 161 -9.27 -25.21 -11.82
N GLY A 162 -7.99 -24.94 -11.56
CA GLY A 162 -6.99 -24.67 -12.60
C GLY A 162 -6.78 -25.84 -13.54
#